data_AF-A0A967LLR5-F1
#
_entry.id   AF-A0A967LLR5-F1
#
_cell.length_a   1.000
_cell.length_b   1.000
_cell.length_c   1.000
_cell.angle_alpha   90.00
_cell.angle_beta   90.00
_cell.angle_gamma   90.00
#
_symmetry.space_group_name_H-M   'P 1'
#
loop_
_entity.id
_entity.type
_entity.pdbx_description
1 polymer ?
#
loop_
_entity_poly.entity_id
_entity_poly.type
_entity_poly.pdbx_seq_one_letter_code
_entity_poly.pdbx_strand_id
1 'polypeptide(L)'
;FVEGHGLDRDWLDELAEGRFPAVHEAAVEGRRAGRLGFYGLPDGGDLVERIREFADGAGQAFENVVVLGIGGSALGTITLRDALLGPHWNELDA
;
A
#
# COMPACT_ATOMS: atom_id res chain seq x y z
N PHE A 1 7.25 21.22 29.75
CA PHE A 1 6.53 22.05 28.76
C PHE A 1 5.08 22.14 29.20
N VAL A 2 4.47 23.32 29.24
CA VAL A 2 3.09 23.51 29.70
C VAL A 2 2.33 24.18 28.56
N GLU A 3 1.26 23.53 28.08
CA GLU A 3 0.24 23.96 27.08
C GLU A 3 0.35 23.43 25.62
N GLY A 4 0.89 22.22 25.38
CA GLY A 4 0.92 21.61 24.03
C GLY A 4 -0.06 20.44 23.85
N HIS A 5 -0.92 20.49 22.82
CA HIS A 5 -1.78 19.36 22.38
C HIS A 5 -0.99 18.19 21.70
N GLY A 6 0.31 18.08 21.99
CA GLY A 6 1.19 17.04 21.45
C GLY A 6 1.24 15.81 22.36
N LEU A 7 1.85 14.73 21.85
CA LEU A 7 2.13 13.55 22.67
C LEU A 7 3.23 13.88 23.68
N ASP A 8 3.05 13.43 24.93
CA ASP A 8 4.07 13.53 25.96
C ASP A 8 5.31 12.75 25.53
N ARG A 9 6.50 13.38 25.65
CA ARG A 9 7.76 12.76 25.25
C ARG A 9 8.13 11.59 26.16
N ASP A 10 7.88 11.71 27.45
CA ASP A 10 8.20 10.65 28.41
C ASP A 10 7.33 9.41 28.11
N TRP A 11 6.06 9.63 27.75
CA TRP A 11 5.16 8.55 27.30
C TRP A 11 5.60 7.90 25.98
N LEU A 12 6.11 8.68 25.03
CA LEU A 12 6.68 8.12 23.79
C LEU A 12 7.94 7.29 24.07
N ASP A 13 8.81 7.78 24.94
CA ASP A 13 10.04 7.09 25.32
C ASP A 13 9.72 5.78 26.06
N GLU A 14 8.73 5.78 26.97
CA GLU A 14 8.22 4.57 27.61
C GLU A 14 7.69 3.53 26.60
N LEU A 15 6.96 3.96 25.56
CA LEU A 15 6.49 3.06 24.51
C LEU A 15 7.62 2.51 23.65
N ALA A 16 8.59 3.36 23.31
CA ALA A 16 9.73 3.04 22.47
C ALA A 16 10.68 2.05 23.16
N GLU A 17 10.91 2.21 24.46
CA GLU A 17 11.77 1.33 25.26
C GLU A 17 11.01 0.09 25.78
N GLY A 18 9.71 0.22 26.00
CA GLY A 18 8.87 -0.84 26.54
C GLY A 18 8.37 -1.84 25.49
N ARG A 19 7.17 -1.61 24.96
CA ARG A 19 6.45 -2.61 24.15
C ARG A 19 6.89 -2.62 22.68
N PHE A 20 7.33 -1.49 22.14
CA PHE A 20 7.65 -1.36 20.72
C PHE A 20 8.71 -2.39 20.24
N PRO A 21 9.84 -2.63 20.95
CA PRO A 21 10.85 -3.57 20.49
C PRO A 21 10.31 -4.99 20.32
N ALA A 22 9.45 -5.44 21.25
CA ALA A 22 8.82 -6.76 21.17
C ALA A 22 7.87 -6.90 19.98
N VAL A 23 7.07 -5.87 19.69
CA VAL A 23 6.15 -5.85 18.54
C VAL A 23 6.94 -5.79 17.22
N HIS A 24 7.99 -4.97 17.18
CA HIS A 24 8.88 -4.87 16.04
C HIS A 24 9.56 -6.21 15.74
N GLU A 25 10.14 -6.88 16.74
CA GLU A 25 10.77 -8.19 16.54
C GLU A 25 9.75 -9.23 16.08
N ALA A 26 8.51 -9.22 16.60
CA ALA A 26 7.46 -10.11 16.11
C ALA A 26 7.11 -9.86 14.63
N ALA A 27 7.12 -8.60 14.18
CA ALA A 27 6.92 -8.26 12.77
C ALA A 27 8.12 -8.69 11.90
N VAL A 28 9.35 -8.47 12.38
CA VAL A 28 10.58 -8.92 11.72
C VAL A 28 10.61 -10.44 11.59
N GLU A 29 10.25 -11.17 12.64
CA GLU A 29 10.15 -12.63 12.61
C GLU A 29 9.02 -13.08 11.68
N GLY A 30 7.88 -12.37 11.67
CA GLY A 30 6.81 -12.59 10.70
C GLY A 30 7.27 -12.42 9.25
N ARG A 31 8.14 -11.45 8.98
CA ARG A 31 8.78 -11.26 7.69
C ARG A 31 9.75 -12.40 7.36
N ARG A 32 10.69 -12.72 8.26
CA ARG A 32 11.70 -13.78 8.06
C ARG A 32 11.04 -15.14 7.80
N ALA A 33 9.97 -15.43 8.52
CA ALA A 33 9.19 -16.66 8.37
C ALA A 33 8.19 -16.63 7.20
N GLY A 34 8.13 -15.56 6.40
CA GLY A 34 7.26 -15.45 5.23
C GLY A 34 5.76 -15.31 5.52
N ARG A 35 5.38 -15.05 6.77
CA ARG A 35 3.96 -14.87 7.17
C ARG A 35 3.39 -13.51 6.75
N LEU A 36 4.26 -12.51 6.57
CA LEU A 36 3.90 -11.15 6.18
C LEU A 36 4.29 -10.92 4.71
N GLY A 37 3.51 -11.49 3.78
CA GLY A 37 3.84 -11.54 2.36
C GLY A 37 4.02 -10.17 1.68
N PHE A 38 3.43 -9.10 2.22
CA PHE A 38 3.59 -7.74 1.66
C PHE A 38 5.04 -7.23 1.70
N TYR A 39 5.90 -7.77 2.58
CA TYR A 39 7.32 -7.40 2.59
C TYR A 39 8.09 -7.87 1.35
N GLY A 40 7.59 -8.88 0.63
CA GLY A 40 8.20 -9.38 -0.61
C GLY A 40 7.72 -8.64 -1.86
N LEU A 41 6.79 -7.68 -1.74
CA LEU A 41 6.29 -6.92 -2.90
C LEU A 41 7.41 -6.22 -3.70
N PRO A 42 8.44 -5.61 -3.08
CA PRO A 42 9.53 -4.99 -3.83
C PRO A 42 10.33 -5.98 -4.70
N ASP A 43 10.33 -7.27 -4.35
CA ASP A 43 11.08 -8.31 -5.06
C ASP A 43 10.27 -8.90 -6.24
N GLY A 44 9.02 -8.48 -6.43
CA GLY A 44 8.08 -9.00 -7.43
C GLY A 44 8.31 -8.52 -8.87
N GLY A 45 9.57 -8.37 -9.31
CA GLY A 45 9.93 -7.81 -10.62
C GLY A 45 9.24 -8.50 -11.81
N ASP A 46 9.25 -9.83 -11.85
CA ASP A 46 8.62 -10.60 -12.92
C ASP A 46 7.11 -10.35 -13.04
N LEU A 47 6.43 -10.14 -11.90
CA LEU A 47 5.01 -9.82 -11.91
C LEU A 47 4.77 -8.41 -12.47
N VAL A 48 5.62 -7.44 -12.11
CA VAL A 48 5.56 -6.08 -12.66
C VAL A 48 5.76 -6.09 -14.16
N GLU A 49 6.74 -6.83 -14.66
CA GLU A 49 6.98 -6.95 -16.10
C GLU A 49 5.79 -7.57 -16.83
N ARG A 50 5.20 -8.64 -16.30
CA ARG A 50 3.98 -9.23 -16.90
C ARG A 50 2.79 -8.29 -16.91
N ILE A 51 2.62 -7.48 -15.86
CA ILE A 51 1.56 -6.45 -15.81
C ILE A 51 1.82 -5.38 -16.88
N ARG A 52 3.07 -4.93 -17.03
CA ARG A 52 3.47 -3.97 -18.07
C ARG A 52 3.26 -4.51 -19.47
N GLU A 53 3.71 -5.74 -19.74
CA GLU A 53 3.50 -6.42 -21.03
C GLU A 53 2.01 -6.48 -21.40
N PHE A 54 1.15 -6.77 -20.42
CA PHE A 54 -0.29 -6.72 -20.65
C PHE A 54 -0.78 -5.30 -20.92
N ALA A 55 -0.43 -4.34 -20.06
CA ALA A 55 -0.89 -2.96 -20.16
C ALA A 55 -0.46 -2.27 -21.47
N ASP A 56 0.78 -2.48 -21.89
CA ASP A 56 1.38 -1.89 -23.09
C ASP A 56 1.05 -2.69 -24.37
N GLY A 57 0.60 -3.94 -24.21
CA GLY A 57 0.21 -4.83 -25.29
C GLY A 57 -1.30 -4.94 -25.45
N ALA A 58 -1.85 -6.10 -25.09
CA ALA A 58 -3.28 -6.40 -25.27
C ALA A 58 -4.21 -5.43 -24.53
N GLY A 59 -3.74 -4.81 -23.44
CA GLY A 59 -4.47 -3.81 -22.66
C GLY A 59 -4.80 -2.56 -23.47
N GLN A 60 -3.97 -2.18 -24.45
CA GLN A 60 -4.22 -1.02 -25.32
C GLN A 60 -5.43 -1.21 -26.25
N ALA A 61 -5.96 -2.44 -26.37
CA ALA A 61 -7.18 -2.70 -27.14
C ALA A 61 -8.45 -2.26 -26.40
N PHE A 62 -8.36 -1.83 -25.13
CA PHE A 62 -9.50 -1.47 -24.30
C PHE A 62 -9.38 -0.04 -23.79
N GLU A 63 -10.45 0.73 -23.98
CA GLU A 63 -10.56 2.09 -23.43
C GLU A 63 -10.88 2.07 -21.93
N ASN A 64 -11.59 1.04 -21.47
CA ASN A 64 -12.13 0.97 -20.12
C ASN A 64 -11.72 -0.33 -19.43
N VAL A 65 -11.31 -0.23 -18.15
CA VAL A 65 -11.02 -1.38 -17.28
C VAL A 65 -12.02 -1.40 -16.13
N VAL A 66 -12.76 -2.50 -15.99
CA VAL A 66 -13.74 -2.70 -14.90
C VAL A 66 -13.19 -3.71 -13.89
N VAL A 67 -12.93 -3.26 -12.66
CA VAL A 67 -12.48 -4.12 -11.56
C VAL A 67 -13.69 -4.63 -10.77
N LEU A 68 -13.96 -5.93 -10.85
CA LEU A 68 -15.03 -6.59 -10.08
C LEU A 68 -14.47 -7.15 -8.77
N GLY A 69 -14.50 -6.34 -7.71
CA GLY A 69 -13.94 -6.71 -6.41
C GLY A 69 -14.62 -6.00 -5.23
N ILE A 70 -14.28 -6.42 -4.01
CA ILE A 70 -14.77 -5.83 -2.75
C ILE A 70 -13.64 -5.83 -1.71
N GLY A 71 -13.66 -4.87 -0.79
CA GLY A 71 -12.66 -4.78 0.27
C GLY A 71 -11.25 -4.65 -0.30
N GLY A 72 -10.32 -5.48 0.16
CA GLY A 72 -8.92 -5.43 -0.28
C GLY A 72 -8.70 -5.60 -1.79
N SER A 73 -9.61 -6.28 -2.51
CA SER A 73 -9.50 -6.46 -3.96
C SER A 73 -10.02 -5.29 -4.81
N ALA A 74 -10.60 -4.25 -4.19
CA ALA A 74 -11.07 -3.06 -4.89
C ALA A 74 -10.56 -1.74 -4.26
N LEU A 75 -10.38 -1.68 -2.94
CA LEU A 75 -9.97 -0.44 -2.28
C LEU A 75 -8.59 0.05 -2.73
N GLY A 76 -7.63 -0.86 -2.97
CA GLY A 76 -6.31 -0.50 -3.46
C GLY A 76 -6.34 0.15 -4.85
N THR A 77 -7.10 -0.42 -5.78
CA THR A 77 -7.22 0.13 -7.15
C THR A 77 -7.96 1.46 -7.17
N ILE A 78 -9.02 1.60 -6.37
CA ILE A 78 -9.74 2.87 -6.19
C ILE A 78 -8.80 3.94 -5.61
N THR A 79 -8.02 3.60 -4.58
CA THR A 79 -7.10 4.53 -3.93
C THR A 79 -6.04 5.04 -4.91
N LEU A 80 -5.44 4.15 -5.70
CA LEU A 80 -4.45 4.55 -6.71
C LEU A 80 -5.08 5.44 -7.79
N ARG A 81 -6.26 5.07 -8.31
CA ARG A 81 -6.98 5.88 -9.29
C ARG A 81 -7.25 7.30 -8.76
N ASP A 82 -7.86 7.41 -7.59
CA ASP A 82 -8.29 8.69 -7.03
C ASP A 82 -7.13 9.59 -6.63
N ALA A 83 -6.05 9.01 -6.09
CA ALA A 83 -4.88 9.75 -5.67
C ALA A 83 -4.00 10.23 -6.85
N LEU A 84 -3.95 9.47 -7.95
CA LEU A 84 -2.99 9.72 -9.03
C LEU A 84 -3.60 10.35 -10.29
N LEU A 85 -4.86 10.07 -10.60
CA LEU A 85 -5.49 10.50 -11.85
C LEU A 85 -6.36 11.76 -11.70
N GLY A 86 -6.68 12.14 -10.45
CA GLY A 86 -7.48 13.32 -10.15
C GLY A 86 -8.99 13.12 -10.36
N PRO A 87 -9.81 14.12 -9.98
CA PRO A 87 -11.26 14.05 -10.10
C PRO A 87 -11.71 14.01 -11.58
N HIS A 88 -12.83 13.34 -11.84
CA HIS A 88 -13.45 13.20 -13.17
C HIS A 88 -12.54 12.60 -14.25
N TRP A 89 -11.46 11.88 -13.89
CA TRP A 89 -10.56 11.26 -14.87
C TRP A 89 -11.28 10.41 -15.93
N ASN A 90 -12.31 9.66 -15.53
CA ASN A 90 -13.10 8.82 -16.43
C ASN A 90 -14.05 9.60 -17.36
N GLU A 91 -14.19 10.92 -17.18
CA GLU A 91 -15.03 11.80 -18.01
C GLU A 91 -14.21 12.63 -19.01
N LEU A 92 -12.88 12.49 -19.00
CA LEU A 92 -12.01 13.16 -19.96
C LEU A 92 -12.20 12.55 -21.36
N ASP A 93 -12.09 13.39 -22.39
CA ASP A 93 -12.02 12.92 -23.76
C ASP A 93 -10.75 12.09 -23.98
N ALA A 94 -10.84 11.07 -24.85
CA ALA A 94 -9.75 10.18 -25.20
C ALA A 94 -8.69 10.83 -26.11
#